data_AF-A0A2E2AWT1-F1
#
_entry.id   AF-A0A2E2AWT1-F1
#
_cell.length_a   1.000
_cell.length_b   1.000
_cell.length_c   1.000
_cell.angle_alpha   90.00
_cell.angle_beta   90.00
_cell.angle_gamma   90.00
#
_symmetry.space_group_name_H-M   'P 1'
#
loop_
_entity.id
_entity.type
_entity.pdbx_description
1 polymer ?
#
loop_
_entity_poly.entity_id
_entity_poly.type
_entity_poly.pdbx_seq_one_letter_code
_entity_poly.pdbx_strand_id
1 'polypeptide(L)'
;MFKQVYEQVQEADAFASVKLEGQNIICQAKAADPETQAFYKLNVGDADDLHVGIYTLDRWLSESIEADLVEHKDDIEELLADEMYELGIDEGLGVFHFRDEDLQYVFRSKIPLVKGEPIDDPAFVDYIAKVLLSYEATFSQLGDLVYEDAI
;
A
#
# COMPACT_ATOMS: atom_id res chain seq x y z
N MET A 1 -5.50 17.00 4.96
CA MET A 1 -4.81 15.71 4.83
C MET A 1 -5.47 14.76 3.82
N PHE A 2 -6.39 13.84 4.17
CA PHE A 2 -6.85 12.75 3.27
C PHE A 2 -7.29 13.18 1.86
N LYS A 3 -8.00 14.31 1.74
CA LYS A 3 -8.40 14.85 0.43
C LYS A 3 -7.19 15.21 -0.45
N GLN A 4 -6.15 15.80 0.15
CA GLN A 4 -4.94 16.19 -0.57
C GLN A 4 -4.12 14.96 -0.96
N VAL A 5 -4.03 13.97 -0.06
CA VAL A 5 -3.40 12.67 -0.39
C VAL A 5 -4.15 12.00 -1.54
N TYR A 6 -5.48 11.99 -1.50
CA TYR A 6 -6.33 11.46 -2.58
C TYR A 6 -6.05 12.14 -3.91
N GLU A 7 -5.97 13.47 -3.95
CA GLU A 7 -5.68 14.25 -5.16
C GLU A 7 -4.31 13.86 -5.74
N GLN A 8 -3.25 13.79 -4.92
CA GLN A 8 -1.90 13.40 -5.36
C GLN A 8 -1.86 11.96 -5.89
N VAL A 9 -2.50 11.03 -5.18
CA VAL A 9 -2.54 9.61 -5.54
C VAL A 9 -3.36 9.38 -6.82
N GLN A 10 -4.43 10.15 -7.01
CA GLN A 10 -5.22 10.10 -8.24
C GLN A 10 -4.43 10.63 -9.44
N GLU A 11 -3.64 11.69 -9.27
CA GLU A 11 -2.79 12.25 -10.33
C GLU A 11 -1.66 11.30 -10.78
N ALA A 12 -1.19 10.43 -9.89
CA ALA A 12 -0.12 9.46 -10.18
C ALA A 12 -0.56 8.32 -11.13
N ASP A 13 -1.86 8.10 -11.32
CA ASP A 13 -2.43 7.06 -12.20
C ASP A 13 -1.87 5.63 -11.98
N ALA A 14 -1.40 5.33 -10.76
CA ALA A 14 -0.85 4.03 -10.40
C ALA A 14 -1.94 2.95 -10.26
N PHE A 15 -3.15 3.34 -9.85
CA PHE A 15 -4.23 2.43 -9.46
C PHE A 15 -5.32 2.32 -10.53
N ALA A 16 -6.05 1.19 -10.56
CA ALA A 16 -7.20 1.03 -11.46
C ALA A 16 -8.37 1.96 -11.10
N SER A 17 -8.54 2.24 -9.81
CA SER A 17 -9.42 3.31 -9.32
C SER A 17 -8.98 3.80 -7.95
N VAL A 18 -9.31 5.05 -7.63
CA VAL A 18 -9.03 5.68 -6.33
C VAL A 18 -10.34 6.26 -5.78
N LYS A 19 -10.69 5.91 -4.54
CA LYS A 19 -11.87 6.41 -3.83
C LYS A 19 -11.48 7.02 -2.48
N LEU A 20 -12.19 8.08 -2.10
CA LEU A 20 -12.08 8.70 -0.78
C LEU A 20 -13.42 8.55 -0.04
N GLU A 21 -13.38 7.87 1.10
CA GLU A 21 -14.54 7.60 1.96
C GLU A 21 -14.24 8.08 3.39
N GLY A 22 -14.53 9.35 3.66
CA GLY A 22 -14.22 9.96 4.97
C GLY A 22 -12.72 10.04 5.23
N GLN A 23 -12.23 9.20 6.14
CA GLN A 23 -10.80 9.08 6.50
C GLN A 23 -10.16 7.80 5.93
N ASN A 24 -10.76 7.24 4.89
CA ASN A 24 -10.26 6.06 4.19
C ASN A 24 -10.00 6.41 2.72
N ILE A 25 -8.79 6.20 2.25
CA ILE A 25 -8.48 6.15 0.81
C ILE A 25 -8.42 4.68 0.43
N ILE A 26 -9.15 4.31 -0.61
CA ILE A 26 -9.24 2.93 -1.10
C ILE A 26 -8.85 2.97 -2.58
N CYS A 27 -7.74 2.34 -2.91
CA CYS A 27 -7.25 2.22 -4.27
C CYS A 27 -7.34 0.77 -4.74
N GLN A 28 -7.99 0.55 -5.88
CA GLN A 28 -8.04 -0.78 -6.49
C GLN A 28 -6.72 -1.04 -7.23
N ALA A 29 -6.09 -2.19 -6.96
CA ALA A 29 -4.89 -2.60 -7.67
C ALA A 29 -5.17 -2.78 -9.17
N LYS A 30 -4.17 -2.51 -10.00
CA LYS A 30 -4.15 -3.04 -11.37
C LYS A 30 -3.74 -4.51 -11.27
N ALA A 31 -4.39 -5.37 -12.05
CA ALA A 31 -4.11 -6.80 -12.09
C ALA A 31 -4.39 -7.33 -13.49
N ALA A 32 -3.68 -8.37 -13.89
CA ALA A 32 -3.89 -9.01 -15.19
C ALA A 32 -5.25 -9.70 -15.27
N ASP A 33 -5.69 -10.31 -14.17
CA ASP A 33 -7.02 -10.89 -14.02
C ASP A 33 -8.01 -9.83 -13.47
N PRO A 34 -9.09 -9.49 -14.21
CA PRO A 34 -10.13 -8.59 -13.73
C PRO A 34 -10.87 -9.09 -12.48
N GLU A 35 -10.81 -10.38 -12.16
CA GLU A 35 -11.41 -10.96 -10.97
C GLU A 35 -10.54 -10.78 -9.70
N THR A 36 -9.27 -10.39 -9.85
CA THR A 36 -8.39 -10.13 -8.70
C THR A 36 -8.91 -8.96 -7.86
N GLN A 37 -9.30 -9.27 -6.62
CA GLN A 37 -9.81 -8.28 -5.67
C GLN A 37 -8.72 -7.92 -4.68
N ALA A 38 -7.84 -6.99 -5.07
CA ALA A 38 -6.83 -6.41 -4.19
C ALA A 38 -7.00 -4.90 -4.08
N PHE A 39 -6.96 -4.39 -2.85
CA PHE A 39 -7.16 -2.99 -2.55
C PHE A 39 -6.04 -2.47 -1.64
N TYR A 40 -5.37 -1.42 -2.09
CA TYR A 40 -4.51 -0.62 -1.23
C TYR A 40 -5.37 0.34 -0.43
N LYS A 41 -5.14 0.42 0.88
CA LYS A 41 -5.92 1.29 1.76
C LYS A 41 -5.00 2.14 2.61
N LEU A 42 -5.36 3.42 2.75
CA LEU A 42 -4.86 4.31 3.79
C LEU A 42 -6.03 4.61 4.73
N ASN A 43 -5.91 4.27 6.01
CA ASN A 43 -6.98 4.45 6.99
C ASN A 43 -6.46 4.76 8.40
N VAL A 44 -7.36 5.27 9.24
CA VAL A 44 -7.13 5.43 10.68
C VAL A 44 -7.59 4.14 11.38
N GLY A 45 -6.68 3.51 12.13
CA GLY A 45 -6.97 2.36 12.99
C GLY A 45 -7.64 2.74 14.31
N ASP A 46 -8.04 1.74 15.09
CA ASP A 46 -8.81 1.92 16.32
C ASP A 46 -8.08 2.72 17.42
N ALA A 47 -6.76 2.82 17.36
CA ALA A 47 -5.94 3.55 18.31
C ALA A 47 -5.53 4.96 17.81
N ASP A 48 -6.31 5.53 16.87
CA ASP A 48 -6.02 6.78 16.17
C ASP A 48 -4.67 6.76 15.43
N ASP A 49 -4.21 5.59 15.02
CA ASP A 49 -2.97 5.38 14.27
C ASP A 49 -3.22 5.24 12.77
N LEU A 50 -2.34 5.84 11.97
CA LEU A 50 -2.46 5.81 10.52
C LEU A 50 -1.81 4.55 9.97
N HIS A 51 -2.51 3.84 9.09
CA HIS A 51 -2.04 2.62 8.46
C HIS A 51 -2.14 2.68 6.94
N VAL A 52 -1.20 2.00 6.29
CA VAL A 52 -1.21 1.72 4.86
C VAL A 52 -1.06 0.22 4.65
N GLY A 53 -1.76 -0.35 3.67
CA GLY A 53 -1.59 -1.76 3.34
C GLY A 53 -2.37 -2.21 2.13
N ILE A 54 -2.07 -3.43 1.67
CA ILE A 54 -2.85 -4.13 0.65
C ILE A 54 -3.74 -5.19 1.32
N TYR A 55 -4.97 -5.28 0.82
CA TYR A 55 -6.05 -6.10 1.37
C TYR A 55 -6.67 -6.93 0.26
N THR A 56 -6.82 -8.23 0.47
CA THR A 56 -7.47 -9.12 -0.48
C THR A 56 -8.26 -10.23 0.22
N LEU A 57 -9.39 -10.63 -0.36
CA LEU A 57 -10.09 -11.87 0.03
C LEU A 57 -9.53 -13.09 -0.70
N ASP A 58 -8.69 -12.86 -1.72
CA ASP A 58 -8.13 -13.91 -2.54
C ASP A 58 -6.94 -14.57 -1.83
N ARG A 59 -7.20 -15.80 -1.39
CA ARG A 59 -6.19 -16.64 -0.77
C ARG A 59 -5.04 -16.96 -1.73
N TRP A 60 -5.34 -17.20 -3.00
CA TRP A 60 -4.33 -17.59 -3.98
C TRP A 60 -3.38 -16.43 -4.24
N LEU A 61 -3.91 -15.22 -4.36
CA LEU A 61 -3.07 -14.03 -4.46
C LEU A 61 -2.13 -13.91 -3.25
N SER A 62 -2.67 -14.02 -2.03
CA SER A 62 -1.84 -13.97 -0.82
C SER A 62 -0.75 -15.04 -0.81
N GLU A 63 -1.08 -16.28 -1.19
CA GLU A 63 -0.12 -17.39 -1.26
C GLU A 63 0.93 -17.17 -2.36
N SER A 64 0.55 -16.59 -3.49
CA SER A 64 1.48 -16.28 -4.60
C SER A 64 2.50 -15.21 -4.21
N ILE A 65 2.09 -14.15 -3.51
CA ILE A 65 3.00 -13.12 -2.99
C ILE A 65 4.01 -13.75 -2.02
N GLU A 66 3.55 -14.59 -1.09
CA GLU A 66 4.45 -15.27 -0.14
C GLU A 66 5.40 -16.24 -0.85
N ALA A 67 4.91 -16.96 -1.86
CA ALA A 67 5.73 -17.87 -2.65
C ALA A 67 6.84 -17.14 -3.41
N ASP A 68 6.53 -16.00 -4.04
CA ASP A 68 7.51 -15.19 -4.77
C ASP A 68 8.62 -14.67 -3.86
N LEU A 69 8.27 -14.15 -2.67
CA LEU A 69 9.25 -13.69 -1.69
C LEU A 69 10.19 -14.84 -1.26
N VAL A 70 9.65 -16.03 -1.03
CA VAL A 70 10.44 -17.21 -0.65
C VAL A 70 11.33 -17.71 -1.80
N GLU A 71 10.82 -17.69 -3.04
CA GLU A 71 11.56 -18.14 -4.22
C GLU A 71 12.78 -17.26 -4.49
N HIS A 72 12.59 -15.95 -4.47
CA HIS A 72 13.64 -14.96 -4.73
C HIS A 72 14.53 -14.70 -3.50
N LYS A 73 14.08 -15.13 -2.31
CA LYS A 73 14.69 -14.86 -1.01
C LYS A 73 14.72 -13.36 -0.69
N ASP A 74 13.68 -12.66 -1.11
CA ASP A 74 13.50 -11.25 -0.86
C ASP A 74 12.82 -11.03 0.49
N ASP A 75 13.08 -9.87 1.08
CA ASP A 75 12.37 -9.38 2.26
C ASP A 75 11.43 -8.26 1.80
N ILE A 76 10.14 -8.40 2.12
CA ILE A 76 9.13 -7.40 1.76
C ILE A 76 9.42 -6.03 2.36
N GLU A 77 10.07 -5.98 3.53
CA GLU A 77 10.46 -4.72 4.17
C GLU A 77 11.62 -4.05 3.42
N GLU A 78 12.55 -4.85 2.86
CA GLU A 78 13.65 -4.34 2.03
C GLU A 78 13.12 -3.85 0.68
N LEU A 79 12.25 -4.62 0.01
CA LEU A 79 11.61 -4.20 -1.25
C LEU A 79 10.83 -2.89 -1.07
N LEU A 80 10.03 -2.79 -0.01
CA LEU A 80 9.29 -1.57 0.29
C LEU A 80 10.25 -0.39 0.60
N ALA A 81 11.34 -0.64 1.32
CA ALA A 81 12.33 0.40 1.61
C ALA A 81 13.01 0.93 0.35
N ASP A 82 13.28 0.06 -0.63
CA ASP A 82 13.86 0.47 -1.92
C ASP A 82 12.89 1.39 -2.70
N GLU A 83 11.62 1.00 -2.83
CA GLU A 83 10.59 1.84 -3.49
C GLU A 83 10.36 3.17 -2.76
N MET A 84 10.38 3.15 -1.43
CA MET A 84 10.31 4.35 -0.60
C MET A 84 11.52 5.27 -0.83
N TYR A 85 12.71 4.70 -0.96
CA TYR A 85 13.94 5.43 -1.24
C TYR A 85 13.90 6.12 -2.61
N GLU A 86 13.35 5.46 -3.63
CA GLU A 86 13.17 6.08 -4.96
C GLU A 86 12.27 7.33 -4.93
N LEU A 87 11.31 7.38 -4.02
CA LEU A 87 10.44 8.53 -3.79
C LEU A 87 11.01 9.55 -2.79
N GLY A 88 12.24 9.36 -2.34
CA GLY A 88 12.98 10.27 -1.46
C GLY A 88 12.65 10.10 0.02
N ILE A 89 12.26 8.90 0.44
CA ILE A 89 12.02 8.55 1.85
C ILE A 89 13.16 7.61 2.31
N ASP A 90 14.00 8.09 3.22
CA ASP A 90 15.18 7.35 3.67
C ASP A 90 14.87 6.23 4.69
N GLU A 91 13.71 6.31 5.37
CA GLU A 91 13.32 5.36 6.41
C GLU A 91 12.25 4.39 5.91
N GLY A 92 12.57 3.10 5.87
CA GLY A 92 11.60 2.04 5.55
C GLY A 92 10.55 1.81 6.64
N LEU A 93 9.52 1.05 6.30
CA LEU A 93 8.46 0.65 7.22
C LEU A 93 8.46 -0.86 7.42
N GLY A 94 8.19 -1.30 8.65
CA GLY A 94 7.94 -2.72 8.91
C GLY A 94 6.58 -3.16 8.37
N VAL A 95 6.48 -4.37 7.84
CA VAL A 95 5.28 -4.90 7.18
C VAL A 95 4.74 -6.11 7.95
N PHE A 96 3.49 -6.03 8.38
CA PHE A 96 2.81 -7.12 9.06
C PHE A 96 1.87 -7.85 8.12
N HIS A 97 2.06 -9.16 7.96
CA HIS A 97 1.12 -10.04 7.26
C HIS A 97 0.21 -10.78 8.27
N PHE A 98 -1.10 -10.67 8.11
CA PHE A 98 -2.09 -11.35 8.95
C PHE A 98 -3.45 -11.46 8.24
N ARG A 99 -4.38 -12.18 8.87
CA ARG A 99 -5.78 -12.23 8.44
C ARG A 99 -6.65 -11.42 9.39
N ASP A 100 -7.40 -10.46 8.86
CA ASP A 100 -8.24 -9.56 9.67
C ASP A 100 -9.60 -10.20 10.05
N GLU A 101 -10.41 -9.45 10.80
CA GLU A 101 -11.73 -9.91 11.27
C GLU A 101 -12.74 -10.09 10.13
N ASP A 102 -12.55 -9.37 9.02
CA ASP A 102 -13.33 -9.50 7.78
C ASP A 102 -12.81 -10.65 6.89
N LEU A 103 -11.87 -11.44 7.41
CA LEU A 103 -11.25 -12.59 6.74
C LEU A 103 -10.39 -12.24 5.53
N GLN A 104 -10.01 -10.97 5.37
CA GLN A 104 -9.06 -10.50 4.35
C GLN A 104 -7.63 -10.89 4.75
N TYR A 105 -6.82 -11.23 3.77
CA TYR A 105 -5.36 -11.31 3.85
C TYR A 105 -4.79 -9.91 3.71
N VAL A 106 -3.92 -9.51 4.64
CA VAL A 106 -3.51 -8.11 4.80
C VAL A 106 -2.01 -8.02 5.00
N PHE A 107 -1.33 -7.24 4.14
CA PHE A 107 0.04 -6.78 4.38
C PHE A 107 0.01 -5.28 4.70
N ARG A 108 0.39 -4.89 5.91
CA ARG A 108 0.16 -3.53 6.41
C ARG A 108 1.31 -2.98 7.24
N SER A 109 1.61 -1.70 7.04
CA SER A 109 2.52 -0.92 7.86
C SER A 109 1.76 0.12 8.67
N LYS A 110 2.31 0.44 9.84
CA LYS A 110 1.93 1.60 10.62
C LYS A 110 2.77 2.79 10.19
N ILE A 111 2.11 3.90 9.86
CA ILE A 111 2.78 5.15 9.53
C ILE A 111 3.12 5.87 10.85
N PRO A 112 4.40 6.16 11.13
CA PRO A 112 4.80 6.88 12.33
C PRO A 112 4.17 8.28 12.36
N LEU A 113 3.51 8.60 13.47
CA LEU A 113 3.01 9.95 13.74
C LEU A 113 3.97 10.66 14.68
N VAL A 114 4.48 11.83 14.27
CA VAL A 114 5.32 12.66 15.13
C VAL A 114 4.45 13.44 16.10
N LYS A 115 4.64 13.21 17.40
CA LYS A 115 3.82 13.83 18.44
C LYS A 115 3.98 15.35 18.42
N GLY A 116 2.86 16.04 18.24
CA GLY A 116 2.81 17.51 18.28
C GLY A 116 3.01 18.17 16.91
N GLU A 117 3.21 17.40 15.85
CA GLU A 117 3.23 17.91 14.48
C GLU A 117 1.82 17.88 13.87
N PRO A 118 1.44 18.88 13.07
CA PRO A 118 0.16 18.89 12.38
C PRO A 118 0.08 17.78 11.33
N ILE A 119 -0.96 16.94 11.41
CA ILE A 119 -1.21 15.88 10.43
C ILE A 119 -1.62 16.42 9.05
N ASP A 120 -1.96 17.70 8.95
CA ASP A 120 -2.30 18.38 7.70
C ASP A 120 -1.14 19.20 7.13
N ASP A 121 0.07 19.07 7.70
CA ASP A 121 1.28 19.65 7.15
C ASP A 121 1.54 19.14 5.70
N PRO A 122 1.84 20.01 4.73
CA PRO A 122 2.06 19.61 3.35
C PRO A 122 3.17 18.57 3.15
N ALA A 123 4.24 18.59 3.94
CA ALA A 123 5.32 17.61 3.83
C ALA A 123 4.87 16.24 4.35
N PHE A 124 4.07 16.22 5.42
CA PHE A 124 3.48 14.98 5.93
C PHE A 124 2.44 14.40 4.95
N VAL A 125 1.64 15.25 4.29
CA VAL A 125 0.72 14.83 3.23
C VAL A 125 1.47 14.18 2.06
N ASP A 126 2.55 14.82 1.58
CA ASP A 126 3.40 14.29 0.50
C ASP A 126 4.04 12.95 0.90
N TYR A 127 4.57 12.86 2.12
CA TYR A 127 5.11 11.62 2.67
C TYR A 127 4.08 10.48 2.65
N ILE A 128 2.85 10.71 3.13
CA ILE A 128 1.81 9.67 3.14
C ILE A 128 1.45 9.23 1.72
N ALA A 129 1.32 10.17 0.78
CA ALA A 129 1.02 9.84 -0.61
C ALA A 129 2.11 8.96 -1.22
N LYS A 130 3.38 9.31 -1.01
CA LYS A 130 4.53 8.52 -1.46
C LYS A 130 4.59 7.15 -0.81
N VAL A 131 4.30 7.03 0.48
CA VAL A 131 4.21 5.72 1.16
C VAL A 131 3.14 4.84 0.50
N LEU A 132 1.95 5.39 0.20
CA LEU A 132 0.91 4.62 -0.50
C LEU A 132 1.31 4.23 -1.93
N LEU A 133 2.02 5.10 -2.65
CA LEU A 133 2.56 4.78 -3.97
C LEU A 133 3.70 3.75 -3.92
N SER A 134 4.56 3.79 -2.90
CA SER A 134 5.62 2.79 -2.70
C SER A 134 5.04 1.41 -2.46
N TYR A 135 3.94 1.33 -1.70
CA TYR A 135 3.16 0.11 -1.52
C TYR A 135 2.66 -0.46 -2.85
N GLU A 136 2.14 0.39 -3.73
CA GLU A 136 1.69 -0.02 -5.05
C GLU A 136 2.86 -0.53 -5.90
N ALA A 137 3.95 0.23 -5.98
CA ALA A 137 5.14 -0.14 -6.73
C ALA A 137 5.76 -1.46 -6.23
N THR A 138 5.76 -1.69 -4.91
CA THR A 138 6.27 -2.93 -4.31
C THR A 138 5.40 -4.12 -4.67
N PHE A 139 4.09 -4.06 -4.41
CA PHE A 139 3.21 -5.22 -4.53
C PHE A 139 2.72 -5.48 -5.95
N SER A 140 2.75 -4.48 -6.84
CA SER A 140 2.43 -4.67 -8.27
C SER A 140 3.43 -5.57 -8.99
N GLN A 141 4.60 -5.81 -8.39
CA GLN A 141 5.65 -6.69 -8.92
C GLN A 141 5.65 -8.08 -8.29
N LEU A 142 4.69 -8.41 -7.42
CA LEU A 142 4.68 -9.64 -6.63
C LEU A 142 3.45 -10.51 -6.90
N GLY A 143 3.68 -11.82 -7.01
CA GLY A 143 2.65 -12.83 -7.17
C GLY A 143 1.77 -12.57 -8.39
N ASP A 144 0.49 -12.91 -8.26
CA ASP A 144 -0.48 -12.76 -9.35
C ASP A 144 -0.93 -11.30 -9.59
N LEU A 145 -0.34 -10.31 -8.89
CA LEU A 145 -0.56 -8.89 -9.20
C LEU A 145 0.30 -8.40 -10.37
N VAL A 146 1.36 -9.14 -10.73
CA VAL A 146 2.26 -8.77 -11.82
C VAL A 146 1.47 -8.50 -13.09
N TYR A 147 1.43 -7.23 -13.46
CA TYR A 147 0.89 -6.79 -14.74
C TYR A 147 2.06 -6.72 -15.71
N GLU A 148 2.13 -7.65 -16.66
CA GLU A 148 3.02 -7.47 -17.82
C GLU A 148 2.52 -6.25 -18.60
N ASP A 149 3.23 -5.12 -18.50
CA ASP A 149 3.17 -4.12 -19.56
C ASP A 149 3.61 -4.82 -20.84
N ALA A 150 2.64 -5.08 -21.73
CA ALA A 150 2.90 -5.66 -23.03
C ALA A 150 3.96 -4.81 -23.75
N ILE A 151 5.18 -5.35 -23.86
CA ILE A 151 6.29 -4.80 -24.66
C ILE A 151 5.85 -4.66 -26.13
#